data_AF-A0A2J8HSH3-F1
#
_entry.id   AF-A0A2J8HSH3-F1
#
_cell.length_a   1.000
_cell.length_b   1.000
_cell.length_c   1.000
_cell.angle_alpha   90.00
_cell.angle_beta   90.00
_cell.angle_gamma   90.00
#
_symmetry.space_group_name_H-M   'P 1'
#
loop_
_entity.id
_entity.type
_entity.pdbx_description
1 polymer ?
#
loop_
_entity_poly.entity_id
_entity_poly.type
_entity_poly.pdbx_seq_one_letter_code
_entity_poly.pdbx_strand_id
1 'polypeptide(L)'
;MKIALIVGHEKAKQGASNVNGETEYSFNKKLAALIAPILLANGHEPCVVYRDGTTYAQLPKRVNQTQADVALSLHCNAFNTTASGSEVLHYVNSERSEKLASFIQSEMVAALGLKDRGLRPVDIAHQGRSGDRGGHLCKHTSMPCVIVEAFFIDNNSDLAIATENIQALAQAIANGAMAYGDD
;
A
#
# COMPACT_ATOMS: atom_id res chain seq x y z
N MET A 1 5.31 12.47 -12.46
CA MET A 1 6.18 11.52 -11.73
C MET A 1 5.92 10.09 -12.18
N LYS A 2 6.91 9.21 -12.05
CA LYS A 2 6.78 7.76 -12.16
C LYS A 2 6.47 7.16 -10.79
N ILE A 3 5.42 6.35 -10.69
CA ILE A 3 4.89 5.86 -9.40
C ILE A 3 4.81 4.33 -9.45
N ALA A 4 5.58 3.65 -8.60
CA ALA A 4 5.52 2.20 -8.47
C ALA A 4 4.32 1.79 -7.61
N LEU A 5 3.40 0.99 -8.18
CA LEU A 5 2.26 0.40 -7.48
C LEU A 5 2.56 -1.08 -7.24
N ILE A 6 3.04 -1.42 -6.05
CA ILE A 6 3.40 -2.79 -5.70
C ILE A 6 2.14 -3.48 -5.19
N VAL A 7 1.70 -4.52 -5.90
CA VAL A 7 0.58 -5.34 -5.44
C VAL A 7 1.11 -6.24 -4.33
N GLY A 8 0.60 -6.05 -3.11
CA GLY A 8 0.90 -6.93 -1.98
C GLY A 8 0.59 -8.39 -2.34
N HIS A 9 1.39 -9.31 -1.82
CA HIS A 9 1.22 -10.76 -2.01
C HIS A 9 1.37 -11.23 -3.47
N GLU A 10 1.12 -12.52 -3.74
CA GLU A 10 1.28 -13.11 -5.08
C GLU A 10 0.21 -14.16 -5.36
N LYS A 11 0.03 -14.56 -6.63
CA LYS A 11 -1.02 -15.51 -7.05
C LYS A 11 -1.01 -16.81 -6.24
N ALA A 12 0.17 -17.31 -5.90
CA ALA A 12 0.34 -18.56 -5.13
C ALA A 12 0.23 -18.37 -3.61
N LYS A 13 0.38 -17.14 -3.09
CA LYS A 13 0.35 -16.82 -1.65
C LYS A 13 -0.43 -15.52 -1.47
N GLN A 14 -1.73 -15.65 -1.33
CA GLN A 14 -2.70 -14.55 -1.49
C GLN A 14 -2.76 -13.53 -0.35
N GLY A 15 -2.00 -13.74 0.74
CA GLY A 15 -2.03 -12.88 1.92
C GLY A 15 -3.20 -13.21 2.84
N ALA A 16 -3.65 -12.22 3.62
CA ALA A 16 -4.83 -12.38 4.44
C ALA A 16 -6.10 -12.57 3.59
N SER A 17 -7.14 -13.12 4.20
CA SER A 17 -8.41 -13.38 3.52
C SER A 17 -9.59 -13.14 4.46
N ASN A 18 -10.70 -12.72 3.88
CA ASN A 18 -11.98 -12.66 4.57
C ASN A 18 -12.72 -14.00 4.51
N VAL A 19 -13.67 -14.22 5.43
CA VAL A 19 -14.55 -15.39 5.45
C VAL A 19 -15.41 -15.54 4.19
N ASN A 20 -15.64 -14.47 3.44
CA ASN A 20 -16.35 -14.48 2.17
C ASN A 20 -15.48 -14.89 0.95
N GLY A 21 -14.18 -15.13 1.16
CA GLY A 21 -13.24 -15.58 0.14
C GLY A 21 -12.47 -14.47 -0.59
N GLU A 22 -12.73 -13.18 -0.32
CA GLU A 22 -11.87 -12.11 -0.84
C GLU A 22 -10.49 -12.19 -0.16
N THR A 23 -9.43 -12.09 -0.97
CA THR A 23 -8.05 -12.13 -0.51
C THR A 23 -7.37 -10.78 -0.68
N GLU A 24 -6.34 -10.55 0.12
CA GLU A 24 -5.54 -9.33 0.07
C GLU A 24 -4.91 -9.11 -1.32
N TYR A 25 -4.36 -10.16 -1.94
CA TYR A 25 -3.84 -10.09 -3.31
C TYR A 25 -4.94 -9.72 -4.32
N SER A 26 -6.11 -10.37 -4.24
CA SER A 26 -7.23 -10.12 -5.16
C SER A 26 -7.71 -8.66 -5.06
N PHE A 27 -7.90 -8.16 -3.84
CA PHE A 27 -8.32 -6.78 -3.61
C PHE A 27 -7.27 -5.79 -4.13
N ASN A 28 -6.02 -5.94 -3.72
CA ASN A 28 -4.96 -4.99 -4.10
C ASN A 28 -4.61 -5.02 -5.59
N LYS A 29 -4.78 -6.16 -6.26
CA LYS A 29 -4.70 -6.24 -7.72
C LYS A 29 -5.78 -5.40 -8.40
N LYS A 30 -7.03 -5.48 -7.93
CA LYS A 30 -8.15 -4.66 -8.44
C LYS A 30 -7.87 -3.18 -8.17
N LEU A 31 -7.44 -2.85 -6.95
CA LEU A 31 -7.14 -1.48 -6.54
C LEU A 31 -6.02 -0.85 -7.38
N ALA A 32 -4.90 -1.56 -7.61
CA ALA A 32 -3.81 -1.10 -8.47
C ALA A 32 -4.28 -0.81 -9.91
N ALA A 33 -5.17 -1.64 -10.45
CA ALA A 33 -5.75 -1.46 -11.78
C ALA A 33 -6.69 -0.24 -11.88
N LEU A 34 -7.23 0.23 -10.75
CA LEU A 34 -8.02 1.46 -10.66
C LEU A 34 -7.14 2.70 -10.46
N ILE A 35 -6.08 2.61 -9.65
CA ILE A 35 -5.15 3.73 -9.42
C ILE A 35 -4.38 4.10 -10.70
N ALA A 36 -3.90 3.10 -11.44
CA ALA A 36 -3.08 3.32 -12.64
C ALA A 36 -3.71 4.28 -13.68
N PRO A 37 -4.96 4.09 -14.15
CA PRO A 37 -5.57 5.01 -15.10
C PRO A 37 -5.78 6.43 -14.53
N ILE A 38 -6.03 6.57 -13.23
CA ILE A 38 -6.14 7.88 -12.57
C ILE A 38 -4.81 8.63 -12.65
N LEU A 39 -3.70 7.94 -12.35
CA LEU A 39 -2.36 8.52 -12.45
C LEU A 39 -2.01 8.91 -13.90
N LEU A 40 -2.31 8.04 -14.87
CA LEU A 40 -2.08 8.33 -16.30
C LEU A 40 -2.86 9.56 -16.77
N ALA A 41 -4.14 9.67 -16.38
CA ALA A 41 -5.00 10.79 -16.74
C ALA A 41 -4.48 12.14 -16.19
N ASN A 42 -3.71 12.12 -15.11
CA ASN A 42 -3.09 13.29 -14.50
C ASN A 42 -1.62 13.51 -14.91
N GLY A 43 -1.13 12.81 -15.94
CA GLY A 43 0.24 13.02 -16.46
C GLY A 43 1.35 12.31 -15.68
N HIS A 44 1.00 11.31 -14.86
CA HIS A 44 1.96 10.47 -14.14
C HIS A 44 2.12 9.10 -14.81
N GLU A 45 3.27 8.45 -14.61
CA GLU A 45 3.59 7.13 -15.18
C GLU A 45 3.44 6.03 -14.11
N PRO A 46 2.34 5.26 -14.07
CA PRO A 46 2.21 4.15 -13.14
C PRO A 46 3.04 2.94 -13.58
N CYS A 47 3.73 2.32 -12.62
CA CYS A 47 4.45 1.07 -12.80
C CYS A 47 3.88 0.02 -11.86
N VAL A 48 3.00 -0.85 -12.36
CA VAL A 48 2.45 -1.94 -11.55
C VAL A 48 3.48 -3.04 -11.37
N VAL A 49 3.86 -3.31 -10.11
CA VAL A 49 4.84 -4.33 -9.74
C VAL A 49 4.11 -5.51 -9.09
N TYR A 50 4.03 -6.62 -9.83
CA TYR A 50 3.60 -7.91 -9.28
C TYR A 50 4.78 -8.65 -8.64
N ARG A 51 4.51 -9.34 -7.52
CA ARG A 51 5.54 -10.06 -6.75
C ARG A 51 5.77 -11.49 -7.23
N ASP A 52 4.97 -12.00 -8.15
CA ASP A 52 5.05 -13.37 -8.66
C ASP A 52 6.48 -13.72 -9.09
N GLY A 53 7.01 -14.81 -8.51
CA GLY A 53 8.37 -15.30 -8.76
C GLY A 53 9.48 -14.46 -8.10
N THR A 54 9.14 -13.54 -7.20
CA THR A 54 10.10 -12.70 -6.47
C THR A 54 9.98 -12.94 -4.98
N THR A 55 11.06 -13.40 -4.35
CA THR A 55 11.09 -13.55 -2.89
C THR A 55 10.99 -12.17 -2.23
N TYR A 56 10.51 -12.13 -0.98
CA TYR A 56 10.42 -10.87 -0.25
C TYR A 56 11.79 -10.17 -0.11
N ALA A 57 12.86 -10.94 0.05
CA ALA A 57 14.23 -10.43 0.09
C ALA A 57 14.72 -9.79 -1.22
N GLN A 58 14.15 -10.20 -2.36
CA GLN A 58 14.50 -9.68 -3.70
C GLN A 58 13.59 -8.53 -4.14
N LEU A 59 12.45 -8.34 -3.47
CA LEU A 59 11.44 -7.36 -3.85
C LEU A 59 12.00 -5.92 -3.95
N PRO A 60 12.84 -5.41 -3.02
CA PRO A 60 13.39 -4.07 -3.15
C PRO A 60 14.19 -3.88 -4.45
N LYS A 61 15.00 -4.89 -4.83
CA LYS A 61 15.77 -4.85 -6.09
C LYS A 61 14.84 -4.74 -7.30
N ARG A 62 13.73 -5.49 -7.31
CA ARG A 62 12.74 -5.43 -8.39
C ARG A 62 12.04 -4.07 -8.45
N VAL A 63 11.70 -3.49 -7.30
CA VAL A 63 11.09 -2.15 -7.22
C VAL A 63 12.08 -1.10 -7.71
N ASN A 64 13.35 -1.18 -7.32
CA ASN A 64 14.38 -0.24 -7.76
C ASN A 64 14.60 -0.24 -9.29
N GLN A 65 14.35 -1.37 -9.97
CA GLN A 65 14.42 -1.46 -11.43
C GLN A 65 13.34 -0.62 -12.14
N THR A 66 12.26 -0.24 -11.45
CA THR A 66 11.25 0.67 -12.02
C THR A 66 11.79 2.07 -12.22
N GLN A 67 12.81 2.48 -11.47
CA GLN A 67 13.30 3.86 -11.43
C GLN A 67 12.17 4.87 -11.12
N ALA A 68 11.16 4.45 -10.35
CA ALA A 68 10.08 5.32 -9.93
C ALA A 68 10.54 6.41 -8.95
N ASP A 69 9.80 7.51 -8.92
CA ASP A 69 10.01 8.63 -7.99
C ASP A 69 9.49 8.29 -6.59
N VAL A 70 8.45 7.47 -6.49
CA VAL A 70 7.88 6.94 -5.24
C VAL A 70 7.35 5.51 -5.42
N ALA A 71 7.23 4.75 -4.33
CA ALA A 71 6.74 3.39 -4.32
C ALA A 71 5.66 3.15 -3.25
N LEU A 72 4.50 2.66 -3.68
CA LEU A 72 3.34 2.38 -2.82
C LEU A 72 3.10 0.86 -2.81
N SER A 73 3.33 0.21 -1.66
CA SER A 73 2.98 -1.19 -1.47
C SER A 73 1.56 -1.31 -0.95
N LEU A 74 0.64 -1.76 -1.79
CA LEU A 74 -0.78 -1.86 -1.49
C LEU A 74 -1.07 -3.15 -0.72
N HIS A 75 -1.65 -3.01 0.47
CA HIS A 75 -1.92 -4.09 1.40
C HIS A 75 -3.29 -3.91 2.09
N CYS A 76 -3.73 -4.97 2.77
CA CYS A 76 -4.85 -4.91 3.68
C CYS A 76 -4.44 -5.59 4.99
N ASN A 77 -4.74 -4.95 6.10
CA ASN A 77 -4.38 -5.45 7.41
C ASN A 77 -5.24 -6.65 7.79
N ALA A 78 -4.81 -7.43 8.77
CA ALA A 78 -5.62 -8.48 9.38
C ALA A 78 -5.15 -8.75 10.81
N PHE A 79 -6.07 -9.06 11.72
CA PHE A 79 -5.69 -9.35 13.10
C PHE A 79 -6.65 -10.32 13.81
N ASN A 80 -7.86 -9.89 14.11
CA ASN A 80 -8.78 -10.59 15.01
C ASN A 80 -10.26 -10.37 14.64
N THR A 81 -10.55 -10.06 13.38
CA THR A 81 -11.88 -9.77 12.80
C THR A 81 -12.65 -8.57 13.37
N THR A 82 -12.12 -7.90 14.40
CA THR A 82 -12.75 -6.74 15.05
C THR A 82 -11.92 -5.46 14.94
N ALA A 83 -10.60 -5.60 14.75
CA ALA A 83 -9.73 -4.47 14.43
C ALA A 83 -10.22 -3.78 13.13
N SER A 84 -10.09 -2.46 13.10
CA SER A 84 -10.59 -1.61 12.03
C SER A 84 -9.70 -0.39 11.86
N GLY A 85 -9.71 0.18 10.65
CA GLY A 85 -9.07 1.45 10.34
C GLY A 85 -7.94 1.37 9.32
N SER A 86 -7.51 2.55 8.87
CA SER A 86 -6.46 2.72 7.88
C SER A 86 -5.14 3.14 8.56
N GLU A 87 -4.02 2.58 8.14
CA GLU A 87 -2.67 3.04 8.51
C GLU A 87 -1.73 3.01 7.30
N VAL A 88 -0.77 3.94 7.27
CA VAL A 88 0.34 3.92 6.31
C VAL A 88 1.64 3.75 7.06
N LEU A 89 2.40 2.73 6.68
CA LEU A 89 3.69 2.42 7.29
C LEU A 89 4.81 3.04 6.47
N HIS A 90 5.83 3.54 7.16
CA HIS A 90 7.01 4.14 6.56
C HIS A 90 8.27 3.72 7.32
N TYR A 91 9.42 3.73 6.66
CA TYR A 91 10.67 3.47 7.37
C TYR A 91 10.97 4.58 8.38
N VAL A 92 11.26 4.20 9.62
CA VAL A 92 11.40 5.12 10.77
C VAL A 92 12.42 6.24 10.57
N ASN A 93 13.46 6.02 9.77
CA ASN A 93 14.50 7.02 9.49
C ASN A 93 14.40 7.58 8.06
N SER A 94 13.19 7.73 7.52
CA SER A 94 12.95 8.30 6.19
C SER A 94 11.88 9.39 6.25
N GLU A 95 12.31 10.64 6.43
CA GLU A 95 11.42 11.82 6.41
C GLU A 95 10.63 11.92 5.11
N ARG A 96 11.25 11.55 3.97
CA ARG A 96 10.57 11.52 2.66
C ARG A 96 9.45 10.48 2.61
N SER A 97 9.67 9.29 3.19
CA SER A 97 8.62 8.27 3.27
C SER A 97 7.53 8.65 4.26
N GLU A 98 7.88 9.31 5.37
CA GLU A 98 6.92 9.81 6.35
C GLU A 98 6.01 10.89 5.74
N LYS A 99 6.59 11.84 5.00
CA LYS A 99 5.86 12.86 4.25
C LYS A 99 4.93 12.25 3.19
N LEU A 100 5.41 11.28 2.41
CA LEU A 100 4.55 10.54 1.47
C LEU A 100 3.41 9.80 2.18
N ALA A 101 3.71 9.19 3.33
CA ALA A 101 2.74 8.45 4.11
C ALA A 101 1.63 9.36 4.67
N SER A 102 1.98 10.58 5.10
CA SER A 102 1.00 11.54 5.63
C SER A 102 -0.04 11.95 4.60
N PHE A 103 0.37 12.28 3.37
CA PHE A 103 -0.56 12.63 2.29
C PHE A 103 -1.51 11.48 1.94
N ILE A 104 -1.00 10.25 1.88
CA ILE A 104 -1.83 9.08 1.56
C ILE A 104 -2.78 8.76 2.72
N GLN A 105 -2.31 8.82 3.97
CA GLN A 105 -3.12 8.55 5.14
C GLN A 105 -4.33 9.50 5.22
N SER A 106 -4.12 10.81 5.02
CA SER A 106 -5.21 11.79 5.10
C SER A 106 -6.28 11.57 4.03
N GLU A 107 -5.87 11.30 2.80
CA GLU A 107 -6.80 11.06 1.68
C GLU A 107 -7.58 9.75 1.89
N MET A 108 -6.93 8.66 2.33
CA MET A 108 -7.60 7.38 2.57
C MET A 108 -8.64 7.47 3.69
N VAL A 109 -8.30 8.12 4.80
CA VAL A 109 -9.22 8.30 5.93
C VAL A 109 -10.45 9.09 5.49
N ALA A 110 -10.26 10.15 4.69
CA ALA A 110 -11.36 10.93 4.14
C ALA A 110 -12.25 10.11 3.19
N ALA A 111 -11.65 9.26 2.33
CA ALA A 111 -12.40 8.46 1.36
C ALA A 111 -13.15 7.27 1.97
N LEU A 112 -12.59 6.64 3.00
CA LEU A 112 -13.18 5.44 3.61
C LEU A 112 -14.05 5.75 4.84
N GLY A 113 -13.81 6.89 5.52
CA GLY A 113 -14.49 7.20 6.78
C GLY A 113 -14.18 6.20 7.91
N LEU A 114 -13.16 5.37 7.75
CA LEU A 114 -12.71 4.40 8.75
C LEU A 114 -11.88 5.08 9.84
N LYS A 115 -11.65 4.35 10.93
CA LYS A 115 -10.80 4.83 12.03
C LYS A 115 -9.42 5.22 11.51
N ASP A 116 -9.01 6.45 11.77
CA ASP A 116 -7.64 6.90 11.54
C ASP A 116 -6.69 6.25 12.57
N ARG A 117 -5.81 5.38 12.10
CA ARG A 117 -4.77 4.75 12.94
C ARG A 117 -3.43 5.47 12.84
N GLY A 118 -3.34 6.48 11.96
CA GLY A 118 -2.17 7.31 11.73
C GLY A 118 -1.03 6.58 11.03
N LEU A 119 0.12 7.25 11.06
CA LEU A 119 1.36 6.71 10.52
C LEU A 119 1.97 5.68 11.45
N ARG A 120 2.64 4.69 10.85
CA ARG A 120 3.30 3.59 11.57
C ARG A 120 4.76 3.47 11.15
N PRO A 121 5.71 3.90 11.99
CA PRO A 121 7.11 3.67 11.70
C PRO A 121 7.43 2.16 11.73
N VAL A 122 8.19 1.69 10.75
CA VAL A 122 8.76 0.34 10.71
C VAL A 122 10.29 0.39 10.66
N ASP A 123 10.92 -0.64 11.22
CA ASP A 123 12.36 -0.82 11.23
C ASP A 123 12.75 -2.17 10.59
N ILE A 124 14.03 -2.56 10.71
CA ILE A 124 14.55 -3.80 10.15
C ILE A 124 14.81 -4.88 11.22
N ALA A 125 14.21 -4.78 12.41
CA ALA A 125 14.44 -5.75 13.49
C ALA A 125 14.05 -7.19 13.08
N HIS A 126 13.06 -7.32 12.20
CA HIS A 126 12.59 -8.61 11.68
C HIS A 126 12.94 -8.81 10.20
N GLN A 127 14.04 -8.20 9.72
CA GLN A 127 14.40 -8.12 8.30
C GLN A 127 14.13 -9.41 7.52
N GLY A 128 13.12 -9.38 6.66
CA GLY A 128 12.79 -10.49 5.77
C GLY A 128 12.14 -11.71 6.45
N ARG A 129 11.63 -11.55 7.67
CA ARG A 129 11.01 -12.60 8.50
C ARG A 129 9.60 -12.19 8.94
N SER A 130 8.91 -13.10 9.62
CA SER A 130 7.65 -12.79 10.28
C SER A 130 7.84 -11.61 11.24
N GLY A 131 6.92 -10.65 11.22
CA GLY A 131 7.00 -9.42 12.01
C GLY A 131 7.70 -8.23 11.34
N ASP A 132 8.23 -8.38 10.12
CA ASP A 132 8.90 -7.28 9.38
C ASP A 132 7.99 -6.11 9.03
N ARG A 133 6.69 -6.37 8.83
CA ARG A 133 5.66 -5.38 8.47
C ARG A 133 6.07 -4.43 7.32
N GLY A 134 6.93 -4.88 6.40
CA GLY A 134 7.37 -4.06 5.27
C GLY A 134 8.68 -3.30 5.49
N GLY A 135 9.28 -3.37 6.68
CA GLY A 135 10.52 -2.68 7.01
C GLY A 135 11.70 -3.00 6.09
N HIS A 136 11.86 -4.26 5.67
CA HIS A 136 12.86 -4.63 4.67
C HIS A 136 12.58 -3.94 3.32
N LEU A 137 11.33 -3.91 2.88
CA LEU A 137 10.94 -3.23 1.64
C LEU A 137 11.22 -1.73 1.72
N CYS A 138 10.72 -1.05 2.75
CA CYS A 138 10.86 0.39 2.89
C CYS A 138 12.32 0.83 3.08
N LYS A 139 13.17 0.01 3.72
CA LYS A 139 14.60 0.33 3.91
C LYS A 139 15.42 0.20 2.62
N HIS A 140 15.21 -0.86 1.86
CA HIS A 140 16.09 -1.22 0.73
C HIS A 140 15.59 -0.73 -0.62
N THR A 141 14.39 -0.15 -0.66
CA THR A 141 13.87 0.60 -1.81
C THR A 141 14.54 1.97 -1.89
N SER A 142 15.02 2.37 -3.08
CA SER A 142 15.85 3.58 -3.25
C SER A 142 15.04 4.88 -3.29
N MET A 143 13.78 4.80 -3.70
CA MET A 143 12.82 5.91 -3.66
C MET A 143 11.99 5.88 -2.37
N PRO A 144 11.35 7.00 -1.96
CA PRO A 144 10.38 7.01 -0.88
C PRO A 144 9.35 5.89 -1.05
N CYS A 145 9.29 5.02 -0.05
CA CYS A 145 8.50 3.80 -0.09
C CYS A 145 7.65 3.67 1.17
N VAL A 146 6.38 3.34 0.98
CA VAL A 146 5.37 3.17 2.04
C VAL A 146 4.60 1.86 1.85
N ILE A 147 4.09 1.32 2.95
CA ILE A 147 3.09 0.25 2.94
C ILE A 147 1.74 0.86 3.26
N VAL A 148 0.78 0.70 2.36
CA VAL A 148 -0.57 1.23 2.47
C VAL A 148 -1.46 0.12 2.99
N GLU A 149 -1.78 0.13 4.28
CA GLU A 149 -2.73 -0.78 4.91
C GLU A 149 -4.11 -0.12 4.93
N ALA A 150 -4.82 -0.22 3.80
CA ALA A 150 -6.02 0.59 3.56
C ALA A 150 -7.15 0.34 4.59
N PHE A 151 -7.33 -0.91 5.02
CA PHE A 151 -8.33 -1.35 5.98
C PHE A 151 -8.01 -2.76 6.50
N PHE A 152 -8.79 -3.29 7.45
CA PHE A 152 -8.66 -4.67 7.93
C PHE A 152 -9.53 -5.64 7.10
N ILE A 153 -8.92 -6.50 6.29
CA ILE A 153 -9.66 -7.41 5.39
C ILE A 153 -10.47 -8.47 6.12
N ASP A 154 -10.03 -8.88 7.31
CA ASP A 154 -10.73 -9.85 8.15
C ASP A 154 -11.90 -9.22 8.94
N ASN A 155 -12.07 -7.90 8.88
CA ASN A 155 -13.24 -7.19 9.40
C ASN A 155 -14.27 -6.97 8.29
N ASN A 156 -15.46 -7.56 8.46
CA ASN A 156 -16.52 -7.52 7.45
C ASN A 156 -17.06 -6.10 7.18
N SER A 157 -17.06 -5.22 8.19
CA SER A 157 -17.52 -3.84 8.03
C SER A 157 -16.53 -3.03 7.20
N ASP A 158 -15.24 -3.14 7.53
CA ASP A 158 -14.16 -2.49 6.79
C ASP A 158 -14.13 -2.95 5.33
N LEU A 159 -14.24 -4.26 5.07
CA LEU A 159 -14.27 -4.81 3.72
C LEU A 159 -15.48 -4.30 2.92
N ALA A 160 -16.67 -4.24 3.54
CA ALA A 160 -17.87 -3.73 2.88
C ALA A 160 -17.69 -2.26 2.46
N ILE A 161 -17.20 -1.42 3.39
CA ILE A 161 -16.92 0.00 3.15
C ILE A 161 -15.87 0.17 2.04
N ALA A 162 -14.76 -0.57 2.10
CA ALA A 162 -13.70 -0.48 1.11
C ALA A 162 -14.15 -0.96 -0.28
N THR A 163 -15.04 -1.95 -0.35
CA THR A 163 -15.59 -2.45 -1.61
C THR A 163 -16.56 -1.44 -2.23
N GLU A 164 -17.47 -0.87 -1.42
CA GLU A 164 -18.41 0.16 -1.86
C GLU A 164 -17.68 1.43 -2.34
N ASN A 165 -16.60 1.80 -1.65
CA ASN A 165 -15.83 3.02 -1.91
C ASN A 165 -14.53 2.77 -2.70
N ILE A 166 -14.38 1.64 -3.40
CA ILE A 166 -13.10 1.28 -4.03
C ILE A 166 -12.60 2.32 -5.05
N GLN A 167 -13.50 3.00 -5.76
CA GLN A 167 -13.15 4.09 -6.68
C GLN A 167 -12.64 5.33 -5.92
N ALA A 168 -13.31 5.69 -4.83
CA ALA A 168 -12.89 6.79 -3.97
C ALA A 168 -11.54 6.49 -3.30
N LEU A 169 -11.31 5.25 -2.86
CA LEU A 169 -10.03 4.79 -2.33
C LEU A 169 -8.92 4.86 -3.37
N ALA A 170 -9.18 4.42 -4.61
CA ALA A 170 -8.21 4.52 -5.70
C ALA A 170 -7.85 5.98 -6.00
N GLN A 171 -8.85 6.86 -6.05
CA GLN A 171 -8.65 8.30 -6.24
C GLN A 171 -7.85 8.92 -5.07
N ALA A 172 -8.16 8.56 -3.83
CA ALA A 172 -7.48 9.03 -2.63
C ALA A 172 -5.99 8.66 -2.62
N ILE A 173 -5.66 7.40 -2.92
CA ILE A 173 -4.25 6.96 -2.98
C ILE A 173 -3.51 7.67 -4.11
N ALA A 174 -4.15 7.88 -5.27
CA ALA A 174 -3.58 8.65 -6.36
C ALA A 174 -3.33 10.11 -5.95
N ASN A 175 -4.32 10.77 -5.35
CA ASN A 175 -4.21 12.15 -4.86
C ASN A 175 -3.06 12.30 -3.86
N GLY A 176 -2.97 11.43 -2.86
CA GLY A 176 -1.90 11.48 -1.87
C GLY A 176 -0.51 11.31 -2.49
N ALA A 177 -0.40 10.44 -3.51
CA ALA A 177 0.85 10.28 -4.25
C ALA A 177 1.21 11.50 -5.10
N MET A 178 0.23 12.14 -5.74
CA MET A 178 0.44 13.34 -6.57
C MET A 178 0.78 14.56 -5.72
N ALA A 179 0.07 14.77 -4.60
CA ALA A 179 0.32 15.85 -3.66
C ALA A 179 1.76 15.85 -3.11
N TYR A 180 2.34 14.66 -2.89
CA TYR A 180 3.76 14.55 -2.51
C TYR A 180 4.72 15.07 -3.59
N GLY A 181 4.37 14.96 -4.87
CA GLY A 181 5.21 15.40 -5.98
C GLY A 181 5.15 16.89 -6.28
N ASP A 182 4.07 17.54 -5.85
CA ASP A 182 3.82 18.97 -6.08
C ASP A 182 4.39 19.85 -4.95
N ASP A 183 4.88 19.25 -3.86
CA ASP A 183 5.43 19.93 -2.66
C ASP A 183 6.95 19.80 -2.49
#